data_AF-L7KND3-F1
#
_entry.id   AF-L7KND3-F1
#
_cell.length_a   1.000
_cell.length_b   1.000
_cell.length_c   1.000
_cell.angle_alpha   90.00
_cell.angle_beta   90.00
_cell.angle_gamma   90.00
#
_symmetry.space_group_name_H-M   'P 1'
#
loop_
_entity.id
_entity.type
_entity.pdbx_description
1 polymer ?
#
loop_
_entity_poly.entity_id
_entity_poly.type
_entity_poly.pdbx_seq_one_letter_code
_entity_poly.pdbx_strand_id
1 'polypeptide(L)'
;MTKFDRSFVLTILHATPDIARQVAVYAVTRACEFSGLADELWIRDALVALGDNSAMPAPFDDISHVGDAFARLSTQEGASVNSAVFVRCVGEDLADNPFGTNNEPRYMTIPALYSAQDQDTYKAAIETVFHASCAYGSHAGELHAEIRRELADMDRTSRGQP
;
A
#
# COMPACT_ATOMS: atom_id res chain seq x y z
N MET A 1 -14.95 -2.33 -7.20
CA MET A 1 -14.01 -2.32 -6.06
C MET A 1 -14.54 -3.29 -5.01
N THR A 2 -13.73 -4.28 -4.59
CA THR A 2 -14.12 -5.19 -3.49
C THR A 2 -14.35 -4.36 -2.24
N LYS A 3 -15.51 -4.53 -1.60
CA LYS A 3 -15.82 -3.79 -0.38
C LYS A 3 -14.91 -4.27 0.74
N PHE A 4 -14.24 -3.33 1.40
CA PHE A 4 -13.53 -3.62 2.65
C PHE A 4 -14.56 -4.07 3.69
N ASP A 5 -14.59 -5.38 3.96
CA ASP A 5 -15.58 -6.00 4.81
C ASP A 5 -15.21 -5.80 6.30
N ARG A 6 -16.22 -5.51 7.12
CA ARG A 6 -16.07 -5.32 8.57
C ARG A 6 -15.44 -6.54 9.25
N SER A 7 -15.77 -7.76 8.82
CA SER A 7 -15.20 -8.98 9.41
C SER A 7 -13.69 -9.04 9.21
N PHE A 8 -13.20 -8.59 8.06
CA PHE A 8 -11.77 -8.53 7.79
C PHE A 8 -11.04 -7.51 8.68
N VAL A 9 -11.59 -6.31 8.82
CA VAL A 9 -11.04 -5.28 9.72
C VAL A 9 -10.98 -5.79 11.16
N LEU A 10 -12.06 -6.42 11.64
CA LEU A 10 -12.09 -6.97 13.00
C LEU A 10 -11.07 -8.09 13.20
N THR A 11 -10.79 -8.87 12.16
CA THR A 11 -9.74 -9.91 12.22
C THR A 11 -8.37 -9.28 12.44
N ILE A 12 -8.05 -8.21 11.71
CA ILE A 12 -6.79 -7.45 11.89
C ILE A 12 -6.73 -6.83 13.30
N LEU A 13 -7.82 -6.25 13.79
CA LEU A 13 -7.88 -5.60 15.11
C LEU A 13 -7.80 -6.58 16.29
N HIS A 14 -8.11 -7.85 16.09
CA HIS A 14 -7.98 -8.88 17.12
C HIS A 14 -6.63 -9.59 17.08
N ALA A 15 -5.83 -9.40 16.02
CA ALA A 15 -4.47 -9.91 15.95
C ALA A 15 -3.54 -9.15 16.92
N THR A 16 -2.37 -9.70 17.20
CA THR A 16 -1.36 -8.99 17.98
C THR A 16 -0.78 -7.81 17.17
N PRO A 17 -0.21 -6.77 17.82
CA PRO A 17 0.45 -5.67 17.11
C PRO A 17 1.54 -6.12 16.14
N ASP A 18 2.30 -7.17 16.49
CA ASP A 18 3.34 -7.73 15.62
C ASP A 18 2.74 -8.34 14.34
N ILE A 19 1.61 -9.05 14.45
CA ILE A 19 0.92 -9.62 13.30
C ILE A 19 0.27 -8.51 12.46
N ALA A 20 -0.31 -7.48 13.08
CA ALA A 20 -0.82 -6.32 12.34
C ALA A 20 0.30 -5.62 11.54
N ARG A 21 1.51 -5.45 12.12
CA ARG A 21 2.68 -4.95 11.39
C ARG A 21 3.04 -5.85 10.21
N GLN A 22 3.10 -7.16 10.42
CA GLN A 22 3.40 -8.12 9.36
C GLN A 22 2.36 -8.07 8.22
N VAL A 23 1.08 -7.90 8.54
CA VAL A 23 0.01 -7.70 7.56
C VAL A 23 0.23 -6.43 6.74
N ALA A 24 0.66 -5.33 7.36
CA ALA A 24 0.99 -4.10 6.65
C ALA A 24 2.15 -4.33 5.66
N VAL A 25 3.25 -4.94 6.12
CA VAL A 25 4.43 -5.25 5.28
C VAL A 25 4.06 -6.20 4.14
N TYR A 26 3.27 -7.24 4.41
CA TYR A 26 2.80 -8.17 3.40
C TYR A 26 1.94 -7.45 2.34
N ALA A 27 0.97 -6.64 2.77
CA ALA A 27 0.06 -5.95 1.85
C ALA A 27 0.79 -4.97 0.91
N VAL A 28 1.75 -4.19 1.43
CA VAL A 28 2.55 -3.29 0.58
C VAL A 28 3.48 -4.05 -0.35
N THR A 29 4.07 -5.17 0.10
CA THR A 29 4.90 -6.03 -0.76
C THR A 29 4.08 -6.55 -1.94
N ARG A 30 2.88 -7.07 -1.69
CA ARG A 30 1.96 -7.53 -2.74
C ARG A 30 1.52 -6.39 -3.67
N ALA A 31 1.37 -5.17 -3.16
CA ALA A 31 1.08 -3.98 -3.99
C ALA A 31 2.25 -3.63 -4.90
N CYS A 32 3.49 -3.62 -4.39
CA CYS A 32 4.70 -3.39 -5.16
C CYS A 32 4.91 -4.46 -6.24
N GLU A 33 4.66 -5.73 -5.92
CA GLU A 33 4.74 -6.83 -6.89
C GLU A 33 3.71 -6.67 -8.01
N PHE A 34 2.44 -6.40 -7.65
CA PHE A 34 1.36 -6.23 -8.62
C PHE A 34 1.56 -5.01 -9.54
N SER A 35 2.12 -3.92 -9.00
CA SER A 35 2.43 -2.72 -9.78
C SER A 35 3.75 -2.79 -10.56
N GLY A 36 4.50 -3.88 -10.44
CA GLY A 36 5.81 -4.04 -11.06
C GLY A 36 6.92 -3.17 -10.45
N LEU A 37 6.67 -2.57 -9.27
CA LEU A 37 7.64 -1.74 -8.56
C LEU A 37 8.56 -2.52 -7.63
N ALA A 38 8.26 -3.78 -7.34
CA ALA A 38 9.10 -4.64 -6.49
C ALA A 38 10.52 -4.85 -7.05
N ASP A 39 10.75 -4.59 -8.34
CA ASP A 39 12.08 -4.72 -8.95
C ASP A 39 12.93 -3.45 -8.89
N GLU A 40 12.32 -2.32 -8.55
CA GLU A 40 13.02 -1.05 -8.41
C GLU A 40 13.88 -1.03 -7.14
N LEU A 41 15.18 -0.75 -7.27
CA LEU A 41 16.13 -0.82 -6.14
C LEU A 41 15.69 0.04 -4.95
N TRP A 42 15.23 1.26 -5.21
CA TRP A 42 14.77 2.18 -4.15
C TRP A 42 13.48 1.74 -3.45
N ILE A 43 12.66 0.89 -4.10
CA ILE A 43 11.48 0.26 -3.50
C ILE A 43 11.89 -1.00 -2.74
N ARG A 44 12.80 -1.81 -3.28
CA ARG A 44 13.35 -2.99 -2.59
C ARG A 44 13.98 -2.60 -1.26
N ASP A 45 14.82 -1.57 -1.25
CA ASP A 45 15.45 -1.07 -0.02
C ASP A 45 14.40 -0.60 1.00
N ALA A 46 13.33 0.04 0.53
CA ALA A 46 12.21 0.46 1.38
C ALA A 46 11.43 -0.73 1.97
N LEU A 47 11.16 -1.78 1.18
CA LEU A 47 10.49 -3.00 1.65
C LEU A 47 11.34 -3.76 2.68
N VAL A 48 12.66 -3.83 2.48
CA VAL A 48 13.60 -4.42 3.45
C VAL A 48 13.58 -3.62 4.75
N ALA A 49 13.68 -2.29 4.67
CA ALA A 49 13.62 -1.42 5.86
C ALA A 49 12.30 -1.57 6.64
N LEU A 50 11.17 -1.69 5.93
CA LEU A 50 9.86 -1.97 6.54
C LEU A 50 9.83 -3.32 7.26
N GLY A 51 10.35 -4.38 6.63
CA GLY A 51 10.41 -5.71 7.20
C GLY A 51 11.28 -5.78 8.46
N ASP A 52 12.40 -5.07 8.46
CA ASP A 52 13.33 -4.99 9.59
C ASP A 52 12.94 -3.94 10.64
N ASN A 53 11.80 -3.26 10.46
CA ASN A 53 11.34 -2.14 11.30
C ASN A 53 12.45 -1.08 11.52
N SER A 54 13.21 -0.80 10.46
CA SER A 54 14.36 0.11 10.44
C SER A 54 13.98 1.46 9.84
N ALA A 55 14.89 2.44 9.94
CA ALA A 55 14.67 3.76 9.34
C ALA A 55 14.50 3.66 7.82
N MET A 56 13.46 4.31 7.30
CA MET A 56 13.12 4.26 5.88
C MET A 56 14.11 5.06 5.04
N PRO A 57 14.48 4.58 3.84
CA PRO A 57 15.33 5.32 2.92
C PRO A 57 14.56 6.43 2.21
N ALA A 58 15.27 7.46 1.74
CA ALA A 58 14.68 8.51 0.91
C ALA A 58 14.09 7.92 -0.40
N PRO A 59 12.88 8.31 -0.80
CA PRO A 59 12.09 9.47 -0.33
C PRO A 59 11.06 9.14 0.76
N PHE A 60 11.06 7.92 1.30
CA PHE A 60 10.06 7.48 2.27
C PHE A 60 10.39 7.87 3.72
N ASP A 61 11.59 8.41 3.94
CA ASP A 61 12.09 8.86 5.23
C ASP A 61 11.26 10.00 5.86
N ASP A 62 10.66 10.85 5.04
CA ASP A 62 9.79 11.96 5.46
C ASP A 62 8.59 12.07 4.51
N ILE A 63 7.40 12.27 5.08
CA ILE A 63 6.17 12.50 4.30
C ILE A 63 6.25 13.78 3.45
N SER A 64 7.07 14.74 3.84
CA SER A 64 7.35 15.96 3.07
C SER A 64 8.01 15.66 1.71
N HIS A 65 8.68 14.51 1.58
CA HIS A 65 9.32 14.02 0.36
C HIS A 65 8.38 13.19 -0.53
N VAL A 66 7.07 13.09 -0.20
CA VAL A 66 6.11 12.30 -1.00
C VAL A 66 6.04 12.74 -2.46
N GLY A 67 6.24 14.03 -2.74
CA GLY A 67 6.32 14.54 -4.11
C GLY A 67 7.49 13.96 -4.89
N ASP A 68 8.64 13.73 -4.24
CA ASP A 68 9.83 13.13 -4.86
C ASP A 68 9.60 11.64 -5.17
N ALA A 69 8.87 10.94 -4.30
CA ALA A 69 8.46 9.55 -4.55
C ALA A 69 7.61 9.43 -5.83
N PHE A 70 6.63 10.33 -5.99
CA PHE A 70 5.84 10.38 -7.21
C PHE A 70 6.65 10.83 -8.43
N ALA A 71 7.55 11.80 -8.29
CA ALA A 71 8.41 12.25 -9.38
C ALA A 71 9.29 11.11 -9.93
N ARG A 72 9.78 10.21 -9.06
CA ARG A 72 10.56 9.03 -9.48
C ARG A 72 9.73 8.06 -10.33
N LEU A 73 8.44 7.89 -10.04
CA LEU A 73 7.55 7.06 -10.87
C LEU A 73 7.37 7.65 -12.28
N SER A 74 7.11 8.96 -12.35
CA SER A 74 6.86 9.69 -13.62
C SER A 74 8.09 9.75 -14.53
N THR A 75 9.31 9.69 -13.95
CA THR A 75 10.56 9.80 -14.73
C THR A 75 10.84 8.54 -15.57
N GLN A 76 10.20 7.41 -15.22
CA GLN A 76 10.35 6.14 -15.94
C GLN A 76 9.28 5.91 -17.02
N GLU A 77 8.18 6.66 -17.00
CA GLU A 77 7.25 6.74 -18.12
C GLU A 77 7.81 7.75 -19.13
N GLY A 78 8.49 7.24 -20.15
CA GLY A 78 9.29 8.03 -21.10
C GLY A 78 8.64 9.35 -21.54
N ALA A 79 9.36 10.45 -21.29
CA ALA A 79 9.39 11.70 -22.04
C ALA A 79 8.06 12.18 -22.69
N SER A 80 7.31 13.03 -21.98
CA SER A 80 6.84 14.28 -22.57
C SER A 80 6.47 15.31 -21.51
N VAL A 81 7.38 16.28 -21.34
CA VAL A 81 7.13 17.50 -20.57
C VAL A 81 6.18 18.37 -21.39
N ASN A 82 4.97 18.60 -20.86
CA ASN A 82 4.23 19.84 -21.02
C ASN A 82 3.25 19.99 -19.86
N SER A 83 3.74 20.61 -18.79
CA SER A 83 2.95 21.00 -17.63
C SER A 83 1.84 21.98 -18.00
N ALA A 84 0.60 21.54 -17.85
CA ALA A 84 -0.51 22.38 -17.45
C ALA A 84 -1.46 21.53 -16.58
N VAL A 85 -1.31 21.60 -15.26
CA VAL A 85 -2.29 21.06 -14.32
C VAL A 85 -3.44 22.05 -14.26
N PHE A 86 -4.54 21.75 -14.94
CA PHE A 86 -5.79 22.48 -14.75
C PHE A 86 -6.54 21.87 -13.58
N VAL A 87 -6.59 22.58 -12.45
CA VAL A 87 -7.53 22.25 -11.36
C VAL A 87 -8.90 22.77 -11.78
N ARG A 88 -9.76 21.85 -12.24
CA ARG A 88 -11.17 22.14 -12.49
C ARG A 88 -11.97 21.58 -11.33
N CYS A 89 -12.40 22.44 -10.41
CA CYS A 89 -13.42 22.06 -9.44
C CYS A 89 -14.78 22.03 -10.16
N VAL A 90 -15.30 20.83 -10.45
CA VAL A 90 -16.71 20.66 -10.83
C VAL A 90 -17.32 19.65 -9.89
N GLY A 91 -18.36 20.06 -9.19
CA GLY A 91 -19.16 19.17 -8.37
C GLY A 91 -19.86 18.11 -9.20
N GLU A 92 -20.07 16.95 -8.57
CA GLU A 92 -20.96 15.86 -9.00
C GLU A 92 -20.51 15.08 -10.23
N ASP A 93 -19.48 14.24 -10.06
CA ASP A 93 -19.50 12.85 -10.51
C ASP A 93 -18.36 12.06 -9.81
N LEU A 94 -18.69 10.89 -9.26
CA LEU A 94 -17.82 10.00 -8.46
C LEU A 94 -16.58 9.42 -9.19
N ALA A 95 -16.22 9.98 -10.35
CA ALA A 95 -15.08 9.59 -11.16
C ALA A 95 -13.81 10.43 -10.88
N ASP A 96 -13.93 11.56 -10.17
CA ASP A 96 -12.84 12.53 -9.94
C ASP A 96 -12.32 12.49 -8.50
N ASN A 97 -12.28 11.29 -7.91
CA ASN A 97 -11.37 11.03 -6.81
C ASN A 97 -9.97 10.93 -7.46
N PRO A 98 -8.89 11.55 -6.94
CA PRO A 98 -7.52 11.22 -7.38
C PRO A 98 -7.21 9.71 -7.21
N PHE A 99 -8.08 9.00 -6.50
CA PHE A 99 -8.10 7.56 -6.32
C PHE A 99 -9.24 6.84 -7.08
N GLY A 100 -9.87 7.49 -8.06
CA GLY A 100 -11.12 7.09 -8.71
C GLY A 100 -10.91 6.41 -10.06
N THR A 101 -11.26 5.14 -10.12
CA THR A 101 -11.57 4.33 -11.33
C THR A 101 -10.49 4.08 -12.38
N ASN A 102 -9.41 4.87 -12.44
CA ASN A 102 -8.32 4.70 -13.40
C ASN A 102 -6.93 4.72 -12.75
N ASN A 103 -6.81 4.40 -11.46
CA ASN A 103 -5.52 4.51 -10.77
C ASN A 103 -4.55 3.50 -11.38
N GLU A 104 -3.52 4.00 -12.04
CA GLU A 104 -2.37 3.18 -12.38
C GLU A 104 -1.79 2.58 -11.08
N PRO A 105 -1.66 1.24 -10.98
CA PRO A 105 -1.28 0.56 -9.74
C PRO A 105 -0.03 1.11 -9.05
N ARG A 106 0.90 1.66 -9.85
CA ARG A 106 2.15 2.27 -9.40
C ARG A 106 1.91 3.46 -8.47
N TYR A 107 0.96 4.34 -8.81
CA TYR A 107 0.66 5.53 -7.99
C TYR A 107 0.06 5.16 -6.63
N MET A 108 -0.78 4.12 -6.56
CA MET A 108 -1.37 3.68 -5.28
C MET A 108 -0.39 2.89 -4.39
N THR A 109 0.72 2.45 -4.95
CA THR A 109 1.78 1.78 -4.18
C THR A 109 2.51 2.77 -3.27
N ILE A 110 2.63 4.05 -3.66
CA ILE A 110 3.30 5.08 -2.84
C ILE A 110 2.52 5.35 -1.52
N PRO A 111 1.20 5.64 -1.53
CA PRO A 111 0.43 5.71 -0.30
C PRO A 111 0.49 4.44 0.55
N ALA A 112 0.54 3.25 -0.06
CA ALA A 112 0.69 2.00 0.67
C ALA A 112 2.04 1.92 1.42
N LEU A 113 3.13 2.36 0.80
CA LEU A 113 4.44 2.46 1.44
C LEU A 113 4.47 3.46 2.59
N TYR A 114 3.80 4.61 2.49
CA TYR A 114 3.70 5.56 3.60
C TYR A 114 2.83 5.04 4.74
N SER A 115 1.67 4.47 4.45
CA SER A 115 0.81 3.90 5.49
C SER A 115 1.48 2.76 6.25
N ALA A 116 2.29 1.92 5.59
CA ALA A 116 2.94 0.79 6.23
C ALA A 116 3.96 1.21 7.31
N GLN A 117 4.40 2.47 7.27
CA GLN A 117 5.37 3.04 8.21
C GLN A 117 4.74 3.55 9.51
N ASP A 118 3.41 3.70 9.57
CA ASP A 118 2.76 4.32 10.73
C ASP A 118 3.14 3.58 12.02
N GLN A 119 3.36 4.34 13.10
CA GLN A 119 3.76 3.78 14.39
C GLN A 119 2.62 2.98 15.02
N ASP A 120 1.37 3.37 14.78
CA ASP A 120 0.21 2.55 15.13
C ASP A 120 0.09 1.39 14.13
N THR A 121 0.43 0.18 14.59
CA THR A 121 0.44 -1.03 13.79
C THR A 121 -0.92 -1.37 13.18
N TYR A 122 -2.03 -1.04 13.85
CA TYR A 122 -3.36 -1.32 13.33
C TYR A 122 -3.76 -0.32 12.26
N LYS A 123 -3.44 0.95 12.47
CA LYS A 123 -3.60 1.99 11.45
C LYS A 123 -2.77 1.65 10.22
N ALA A 124 -1.49 1.29 10.42
CA ALA A 124 -0.60 0.88 9.35
C ALA A 124 -1.21 -0.28 8.54
N ALA A 125 -1.69 -1.33 9.21
CA ALA A 125 -2.32 -2.46 8.54
C ALA A 125 -3.56 -2.05 7.72
N ILE A 126 -4.51 -1.35 8.35
CA ILE A 126 -5.79 -1.03 7.71
C ILE A 126 -5.60 -0.08 6.52
N GLU A 127 -4.83 1.00 6.70
CA GLU A 127 -4.60 1.99 5.64
C GLU A 127 -3.76 1.41 4.50
N THR A 128 -2.74 0.60 4.82
CA THR A 128 -1.92 -0.05 3.77
C THR A 128 -2.74 -1.01 2.95
N VAL A 129 -3.58 -1.84 3.58
CA VAL A 129 -4.43 -2.77 2.85
C VAL A 129 -5.47 -2.03 2.01
N PHE A 130 -5.99 -0.89 2.49
CA PHE A 130 -6.84 -0.02 1.69
C PHE A 130 -6.12 0.51 0.44
N HIS A 131 -4.93 1.11 0.60
CA HIS A 131 -4.13 1.61 -0.53
C HIS A 131 -3.71 0.50 -1.50
N ALA A 132 -3.30 -0.67 -0.99
CA ALA A 132 -3.02 -1.85 -1.80
C ALA A 132 -4.25 -2.35 -2.57
N SER A 133 -5.44 -2.28 -1.95
CA SER A 133 -6.70 -2.62 -2.64
C SER A 133 -6.98 -1.67 -3.80
N CYS A 134 -6.66 -0.37 -3.63
CA CYS A 134 -6.75 0.60 -4.72
C CYS A 134 -5.74 0.30 -5.83
N ALA A 135 -4.53 -0.18 -5.51
CA ALA A 135 -3.56 -0.63 -6.52
C ALA A 135 -4.06 -1.86 -7.29
N TYR A 136 -4.71 -2.82 -6.62
CA TYR A 136 -5.25 -4.03 -7.24
C TYR A 136 -6.55 -3.79 -8.04
N GLY A 137 -7.28 -2.72 -7.76
CA GLY A 137 -8.52 -2.35 -8.46
C GLY A 137 -9.57 -3.46 -8.41
N SER A 138 -9.88 -4.05 -9.57
CA SER A 138 -10.83 -5.17 -9.69
C SER A 138 -10.34 -6.45 -9.02
N HIS A 139 -9.02 -6.63 -8.87
CA HIS A 139 -8.40 -7.82 -8.27
C HIS A 139 -8.28 -7.73 -6.74
N ALA A 140 -8.81 -6.67 -6.10
CA ALA A 140 -8.69 -6.47 -4.66
C ALA A 140 -9.26 -7.64 -3.82
N GLY A 141 -10.21 -8.40 -4.38
CA GLY A 141 -10.74 -9.60 -3.71
C GLY A 141 -9.71 -10.72 -3.56
N GLU A 142 -8.78 -10.85 -4.51
CA GLU A 142 -7.69 -11.84 -4.47
C GLU A 142 -6.69 -11.47 -3.38
N LEU A 143 -6.28 -10.20 -3.33
CA LEU A 143 -5.42 -9.65 -2.27
C LEU A 143 -6.04 -9.89 -0.88
N HIS A 144 -7.33 -9.59 -0.69
CA HIS A 144 -7.99 -9.81 0.61
C HIS A 144 -8.08 -11.29 0.99
N ALA A 145 -8.20 -12.19 0.01
CA ALA A 145 -8.20 -13.63 0.27
C ALA A 145 -6.80 -14.12 0.66
N GLU A 146 -5.76 -13.61 0.01
CA GLU A 146 -4.36 -13.88 0.35
C GLU A 146 -4.02 -13.40 1.76
N ILE A 147 -4.30 -12.14 2.10
CA ILE A 147 -3.99 -11.59 3.43
C ILE A 147 -4.70 -12.36 4.54
N ARG A 148 -5.96 -12.79 4.32
CA ARG A 148 -6.67 -13.60 5.33
C ARG A 148 -6.00 -14.95 5.57
N ARG A 149 -5.50 -15.61 4.53
CA ARG A 149 -4.75 -16.87 4.67
C ARG A 149 -3.45 -16.62 5.43
N GLU A 150 -2.70 -15.60 5.01
CA GLU A 150 -1.42 -15.26 5.62
C GLU A 150 -1.56 -14.89 7.10
N LEU A 151 -2.57 -14.07 7.45
CA LEU A 151 -2.87 -13.72 8.84
C LEU A 151 -3.17 -14.97 9.68
N ALA A 152 -3.97 -15.90 9.16
CA ALA A 152 -4.25 -17.15 9.85
C ALA A 152 -2.98 -17.99 10.07
N ASP A 153 -2.04 -17.96 9.13
CA ASP A 153 -0.78 -18.70 9.20
C ASP A 153 0.20 -18.06 10.21
N MET A 154 0.29 -16.73 10.23
CA MET A 154 1.01 -15.94 11.25
C MET A 154 0.46 -16.21 12.66
N ASP A 155 -0.86 -16.24 12.80
CA ASP A 155 -1.56 -16.55 14.05
C ASP A 155 -1.33 -17.99 14.52
N ARG A 156 -1.18 -18.95 13.60
CA ARG A 156 -0.86 -20.35 13.95
C ARG A 156 0.60 -20.49 14.38
N THR A 157 1.50 -19.87 13.63
CA THR A 157 2.95 -19.89 13.90
C THR A 157 3.28 -19.24 15.24
N SER A 158 2.66 -18.09 15.55
CA SER A 158 2.85 -17.40 16.83
C SER A 158 2.33 -18.20 18.04
N ARG A 159 1.35 -19.08 17.84
CA ARG A 159 0.81 -19.99 18.86
C ARG A 159 1.57 -21.32 18.96
N GLY A 160 2.58 -21.55 18.13
CA GLY A 160 3.39 -22.78 18.14
C GLY A 160 2.59 -24.04 17.75
N GLN A 161 1.50 -23.88 17.01
CA GLN A 161 0.71 -25.00 16.49
C GLN A 161 1.12 -25.31 15.04
N PRO A 162 1.44 -26.58 14.71
CA PRO A 162 1.85 -26.98 13.36
C PRO A 162 0.73 -26.86 12.32
#